data_AF-A0A0M2CQM7-F1
#
_entry.id   AF-A0A0M2CQM7-F1
#
_cell.length_a   1.000
_cell.length_b   1.000
_cell.length_c   1.000
_cell.angle_alpha   90.00
_cell.angle_beta   90.00
_cell.angle_gamma   90.00
#
_symmetry.space_group_name_H-M   'P 1'
#
loop_
_entity.id
_entity.type
_entity.pdbx_description
1 polymer ?
#
loop_
_entity_poly.entity_id
_entity_poly.type
_entity_poly.pdbx_seq_one_letter_code
_entity_poly.pdbx_strand_id
1 'polypeptide(L)'
;MSGVDVATSPAGTGAGGTQDCDTCLSPDCDFPAELSALPLVELQVLHSRVVCQLEHEYLLNTDGPHPVTQDRHEELVAELEARRDAAPGA
;
A
#
# COMPACT_ATOMS: atom_id res chain seq x y z
N MET A 1 2.01 32.70 -26.74
CA MET A 1 0.98 31.70 -27.07
C MET A 1 1.68 30.53 -27.74
N SER A 2 1.97 29.48 -27.00
CA SER A 2 2.29 28.16 -27.56
C SER A 2 1.58 27.15 -26.67
N GLY A 3 0.58 26.49 -27.25
CA GLY A 3 -0.25 25.50 -26.59
C GLY A 3 0.55 24.25 -26.26
N VAL A 4 0.37 23.77 -25.04
CA VAL A 4 0.71 22.40 -24.67
C VAL A 4 -0.47 21.53 -25.07
N ASP A 5 -0.29 20.74 -26.13
CA ASP A 5 -1.20 19.64 -26.47
C ASP A 5 -1.11 18.61 -25.34
N VAL A 6 -2.08 18.67 -24.42
CA VAL A 6 -2.32 17.60 -23.46
C VAL A 6 -2.96 16.46 -24.24
N ALA A 7 -2.16 15.47 -24.61
CA ALA A 7 -2.67 14.22 -25.16
C ALA A 7 -3.57 13.59 -24.08
N THR A 8 -4.87 13.74 -24.29
CA THR A 8 -5.91 13.10 -23.48
C THR A 8 -5.84 11.60 -23.77
N SER A 9 -5.19 10.85 -22.89
CA SER A 9 -5.18 9.39 -22.98
C SER A 9 -6.59 8.87 -22.65
N PRO A 10 -7.20 8.04 -23.50
CA PRO A 10 -8.57 7.63 -23.32
C PRO A 10 -8.69 6.66 -22.14
N ALA A 11 -9.74 6.87 -21.37
CA ALA A 11 -10.19 6.02 -20.28
C ALA A 11 -10.09 4.53 -20.65
N GLY A 12 -9.18 3.82 -20.00
CA GLY A 12 -9.17 2.37 -19.97
C GLY A 12 -10.37 1.92 -19.14
N THR A 13 -11.42 1.46 -19.83
CA THR A 13 -12.48 0.67 -19.21
C THR A 13 -11.90 -0.71 -18.90
N GLY A 14 -11.25 -0.83 -17.74
CA GLY A 14 -10.80 -2.10 -17.18
C GLY A 14 -11.89 -2.69 -16.32
N ALA A 15 -12.53 -3.74 -16.81
CA ALA A 15 -13.56 -4.48 -16.10
C ALA A 15 -13.02 -4.97 -14.74
N GLY A 16 -13.82 -4.77 -13.69
CA GLY A 16 -13.54 -5.25 -12.35
C GLY A 16 -13.25 -6.75 -12.33
N GLY A 17 -12.00 -7.08 -12.06
CA GLY A 17 -11.66 -8.22 -11.22
C GLY A 17 -11.28 -7.64 -9.88
N THR A 18 -12.15 -7.78 -8.88
CA THR A 18 -11.71 -7.77 -7.47
C THR A 18 -10.69 -8.90 -7.34
N GLN A 19 -9.42 -8.55 -7.48
CA GLN A 19 -8.34 -9.48 -7.25
C GLN A 19 -8.11 -9.50 -5.75
N ASP A 20 -8.61 -10.55 -5.10
CA ASP A 20 -8.44 -10.86 -3.69
C ASP A 20 -6.97 -11.15 -3.37
N CYS A 21 -6.13 -10.12 -3.45
CA CYS A 21 -4.77 -10.11 -2.94
C CYS A 21 -4.68 -8.95 -1.95
N ASP A 22 -5.24 -9.20 -0.77
CA ASP A 22 -5.64 -8.28 0.32
C ASP A 22 -4.53 -7.37 0.92
N THR A 23 -3.34 -7.34 0.32
CA THR A 23 -2.15 -6.66 0.88
C THR A 23 -1.21 -6.03 -0.15
N CYS A 24 -1.44 -6.19 -1.47
CA CYS A 24 -0.56 -5.60 -2.49
C CYS A 24 -1.33 -5.06 -3.70
N LEU A 25 -0.74 -4.06 -4.37
CA LEU A 25 -1.20 -3.56 -5.67
C LEU A 25 -0.18 -3.98 -6.73
N SER A 26 -0.62 -4.66 -7.80
CA SER A 26 0.20 -4.89 -8.98
C SER A 26 0.50 -3.55 -9.66
N PRO A 27 1.65 -3.36 -10.36
CA PRO A 27 1.88 -2.16 -11.16
C PRO A 27 0.80 -1.91 -12.22
N ASP A 28 0.13 -2.97 -12.69
CA ASP A 28 -0.98 -2.88 -13.64
C ASP A 28 -2.34 -2.69 -12.97
N CYS A 29 -2.42 -2.72 -11.63
CA CYS A 29 -3.65 -2.46 -10.90
C CYS A 29 -3.90 -0.95 -10.83
N ASP A 30 -5.15 -0.55 -11.12
CA ASP A 30 -5.60 0.81 -10.83
C ASP A 30 -5.51 1.10 -9.33
N PHE A 31 -5.27 2.37 -9.00
CA PHE A 31 -5.27 2.81 -7.61
C PHE A 31 -6.67 2.61 -6.99
N PRO A 32 -6.78 2.04 -5.77
CA PRO A 32 -8.08 1.77 -5.15
C PRO A 32 -8.96 3.01 -5.02
N ALA A 33 -10.20 2.91 -5.50
CA ALA A 33 -11.15 4.02 -5.50
C ALA A 33 -11.48 4.50 -4.09
N GLU A 34 -11.52 3.58 -3.13
CA GLU A 34 -11.80 3.84 -1.71
C GLU A 34 -10.71 4.72 -1.09
N LEU A 35 -9.45 4.52 -1.50
CA LEU A 35 -8.32 5.32 -1.04
C LEU A 35 -8.22 6.65 -1.79
N SER A 36 -8.78 6.75 -3.00
CA SER A 36 -8.79 7.99 -3.77
C SER A 36 -9.69 9.08 -3.18
N ALA A 37 -10.67 8.67 -2.36
CA ALA A 37 -11.59 9.58 -1.66
C ALA A 37 -10.97 10.19 -0.40
N LEU A 38 -9.82 9.71 0.08
CA LEU A 38 -9.17 10.23 1.28
C LEU A 38 -8.62 11.64 1.02
N PRO A 39 -9.02 12.64 1.82
CA PRO A 39 -8.43 13.97 1.74
C PRO A 39 -6.93 13.91 2.00
N LEU A 40 -6.14 14.59 1.16
CA LEU A 40 -4.67 14.62 1.30
C LEU A 40 -4.21 15.00 2.71
N VAL A 41 -4.93 15.93 3.35
CA VAL A 41 -4.63 16.38 4.73
C VAL A 41 -4.80 15.23 5.72
N GLU A 42 -5.86 14.43 5.60
CA GLU A 42 -6.11 13.30 6.50
C GLU A 42 -5.04 12.22 6.33
N LEU A 43 -4.62 11.97 5.08
CA LEU A 43 -3.52 11.06 4.78
C LEU A 43 -2.20 11.53 5.42
N GLN A 44 -1.90 12.82 5.32
CA GLN A 44 -0.69 13.41 5.93
C GLN A 44 -0.72 13.32 7.46
N VAL A 45 -1.88 13.54 8.08
CA VAL A 45 -2.07 13.37 9.52
C VAL A 45 -1.86 11.91 9.93
N LEU A 46 -2.44 10.96 9.20
CA LEU A 46 -2.25 9.54 9.47
C LEU A 46 -0.77 9.15 9.35
N HIS A 47 -0.11 9.57 8.28
CA HIS A 47 1.32 9.33 8.06
C HIS A 47 2.16 9.89 9.21
N SER A 48 1.91 11.14 9.64
CA SER A 48 2.62 11.74 10.76
C SER A 48 2.44 10.93 12.05
N ARG A 49 1.25 10.40 12.32
CA ARG A 49 0.98 9.58 13.50
C ARG A 49 1.74 8.25 13.46
N VAL A 50 1.73 7.59 12.31
CA VAL A 50 2.45 6.32 12.12
C VAL A 50 3.95 6.52 12.33
N VAL A 51 4.54 7.57 11.75
CA VAL A 51 5.96 7.87 11.92
C VAL A 51 6.31 8.13 13.38
N CYS A 52 5.56 8.98 14.08
CA CYS A 52 5.83 9.23 15.51
C CYS A 52 5.71 7.96 16.36
N GLN A 53 4.77 7.06 16.04
CA GLN A 53 4.61 5.80 16.74
C GLN A 53 5.81 4.86 16.49
N LEU A 54 6.27 4.76 15.24
CA LEU A 54 7.47 3.99 14.89
C LEU A 54 8.72 4.55 15.56
N GLU A 55 8.90 5.86 15.58
CA GLU A 55 10.01 6.52 16.29
C GLU A 55 9.97 6.23 17.79
N HIS A 56 8.78 6.28 18.40
CA HIS A 56 8.59 5.96 19.80
C HIS A 56 8.98 4.50 20.08
N GLU A 57 8.46 3.55 19.30
CA GLU A 57 8.79 2.13 19.45
C GLU A 57 10.29 1.89 19.26
N TYR A 58 10.90 2.48 18.24
CA TYR A 58 12.32 2.28 17.95
C TYR A 58 13.25 2.90 19.00
N LEU A 59 12.90 4.07 19.54
CA LEU A 59 13.75 4.81 20.48
C LEU A 59 13.50 4.44 21.95
N LEU A 60 12.30 4.01 22.30
CA LEU A 60 11.87 3.87 23.69
C LEU A 60 11.51 2.44 24.08
N ASN A 61 11.19 1.55 23.13
CA ASN A 61 10.96 0.13 23.43
C ASN A 61 12.20 -0.71 23.10
N THR A 62 12.94 -1.09 24.13
CA THR A 62 14.04 -2.08 24.02
C THR A 62 13.55 -3.51 23.84
N ASP A 63 12.27 -3.75 24.12
CA ASP A 63 11.65 -5.09 24.09
C ASP A 63 11.18 -5.49 22.68
N GLY A 64 11.35 -4.61 21.69
CA GLY A 64 10.99 -4.84 20.30
C GLY A 64 9.73 -4.08 19.82
N PRO A 65 9.27 -4.35 18.59
CA PRO A 65 8.10 -3.69 18.02
C PRO A 65 6.83 -3.99 18.84
N HIS A 66 5.82 -3.11 18.76
CA HIS A 66 4.54 -3.35 19.42
C HIS A 66 3.89 -4.66 18.93
N PRO A 67 3.22 -5.45 19.80
CA PRO A 67 2.67 -6.77 19.43
C PRO A 67 1.80 -6.77 18.17
N VAL A 68 0.90 -5.78 18.04
CA VAL A 68 0.04 -5.64 16.84
C VAL A 68 0.85 -5.42 15.55
N THR A 69 1.95 -4.65 15.65
CA THR A 69 2.86 -4.42 14.52
C THR A 69 3.60 -5.71 14.16
N GLN A 70 4.02 -6.47 15.16
CA GLN A 70 4.67 -7.76 14.98
C GLN A 70 3.73 -8.80 14.35
N ASP A 71 2.51 -8.95 14.87
CA ASP A 71 1.51 -9.88 14.35
C ASP A 71 1.24 -9.59 12.86
N ARG A 72 1.03 -8.31 12.53
CA ARG A 72 0.78 -7.91 11.14
C ARG A 72 1.98 -8.15 10.23
N HIS A 73 3.20 -7.96 10.74
CA HIS A 73 4.41 -8.28 10.01
C HIS A 73 4.51 -9.78 9.71
N GLU A 74 4.26 -10.63 10.70
CA GLU A 74 4.30 -12.10 10.53
C GLU A 74 3.27 -12.59 9.50
N GLU A 75 2.04 -12.07 9.55
CA GLU A 75 1.00 -12.36 8.55
C GLU A 75 1.45 -11.99 7.13
N LEU A 76 2.02 -10.79 6.96
CA LEU A 76 2.47 -10.30 5.67
C LEU A 76 3.65 -11.12 5.12
N VAL A 77 4.62 -11.46 5.97
CA VAL A 77 5.75 -12.31 5.57
C VAL A 77 5.25 -13.67 5.10
N ALA A 78 4.37 -14.32 5.86
CA ALA A 78 3.84 -15.63 5.50
C ALA A 78 3.10 -15.60 4.15
N GLU A 79 2.25 -14.60 3.93
CA GLU A 79 1.53 -14.43 2.65
C GLU A 79 2.49 -14.21 1.47
N LEU A 80 3.52 -13.37 1.64
CA LEU A 80 4.49 -13.09 0.59
C LEU A 80 5.36 -14.31 0.26
N GLU A 81 5.74 -15.10 1.26
CA GLU A 81 6.46 -16.35 1.06
C GLU A 81 5.61 -17.38 0.31
N ALA A 82 4.35 -17.55 0.70
CA ALA A 82 3.42 -18.45 0.01
C ALA A 82 3.29 -18.09 -1.49
N ARG A 83 3.26 -16.78 -1.81
CA ARG A 83 3.23 -16.31 -3.20
C ARG A 83 4.53 -16.55 -3.95
N ARG A 84 5.68 -16.30 -3.33
CA ARG A 84 6.99 -16.62 -3.92
C ARG A 84 7.04 -18.10 -4.30
N ASP A 85 6.57 -18.96 -3.41
CA ASP A 85 6.63 -20.40 -3.58
C ASP A 85 5.57 -20.92 -4.57
N ALA A 86 4.45 -20.19 -4.72
CA ALA A 86 3.41 -20.47 -5.71
C ALA A 86 3.72 -19.92 -7.12
N ALA A 87 4.63 -18.95 -7.24
CA ALA A 87 5.09 -18.44 -8.53
C ALA A 87 5.98 -19.49 -9.22
N PRO A 88 5.62 -19.99 -10.41
CA PRO A 88 6.45 -20.95 -11.11
C PRO A 88 7.70 -20.25 -11.66
N GLY A 89 8.85 -20.52 -11.03
CA GLY A 89 10.21 -20.28 -11.54
C GLY A 89 10.47 -18.94 -12.23
N ALA A 90 11.11 -18.00 -11.51
CA ALA A 90 11.94 -17.01 -12.17
C ALA A 90 13.19 -17.67 -12.78
#